data_AF-A0A2E8NDX8-F1
#
_entry.id   AF-A0A2E8NDX8-F1
#
_cell.length_a   1.000
_cell.length_b   1.000
_cell.length_c   1.000
_cell.angle_alpha   90.00
_cell.angle_beta   90.00
_cell.angle_gamma   90.00
#
_symmetry.space_group_name_H-M   'P 1'
#
loop_
_entity.id
_entity.type
_entity.pdbx_description
1 polymer ?
#
loop_
_entity_poly.entity_id
_entity_poly.type
_entity_poly.pdbx_seq_one_letter_code
_entity_poly.pdbx_strand_id
1 'polypeptide(L)'
;MVQSNSSEEMSKGDEYLLNLFLTDEGIADPAIWYKKLRDESPVFRSSSGAIFLSRYEDCRMVFRDNRLGKDNREGPGGTALPREESEEVRAYREQISANRSDSSPSMLFLNPPDHTRLRGLVSRAFTPRRVESMRDSIKELTEDCLDNLADVGEGDAMEILGFLPVNVIGELVGVPRSDWEYFRPLVTAGVASLEAAPSLEELKASTAAFTEMGEYFTALLEERKARPER
;
A
#
# COMPACT_ATOMS: atom_id res chain seq x y z
N MET A 1 -40.89 12.97 7.64
CA MET A 1 -40.76 13.16 6.18
C MET A 1 -39.27 13.09 5.88
N VAL A 2 -38.77 11.87 5.69
CA VAL A 2 -37.34 11.62 5.44
C VAL A 2 -37.11 11.94 3.98
N GLN A 3 -36.34 12.99 3.71
CA GLN A 3 -35.92 13.31 2.35
C GLN A 3 -35.11 12.13 1.82
N SER A 4 -35.65 11.54 0.76
CA SER A 4 -34.98 10.58 -0.11
C SER A 4 -33.66 11.19 -0.58
N ASN A 5 -32.56 10.53 -0.22
CA ASN A 5 -31.22 10.89 -0.68
C ASN A 5 -31.20 10.71 -2.21
N SER A 6 -31.17 11.82 -2.93
CA SER A 6 -30.88 11.83 -4.36
C SER A 6 -29.51 11.19 -4.56
N SER A 7 -29.41 10.20 -5.44
CA SER A 7 -28.14 9.76 -5.99
C SER A 7 -27.43 10.99 -6.57
N GLU A 8 -26.37 11.47 -5.91
CA GLU A 8 -25.59 12.62 -6.40
C GLU A 8 -25.06 12.29 -7.80
N GLU A 9 -25.39 13.16 -8.76
CA GLU A 9 -24.96 13.04 -10.15
C GLU A 9 -23.43 13.06 -10.23
N MET A 10 -22.82 12.14 -10.98
CA MET A 10 -21.36 12.03 -11.08
C MET A 10 -20.76 13.35 -11.56
N SER A 11 -19.81 13.87 -10.78
CA SER A 11 -19.09 15.09 -11.13
C SER A 11 -18.04 14.82 -12.22
N LYS A 12 -17.57 15.88 -12.91
CA LYS A 12 -16.40 15.76 -13.80
C LYS A 12 -15.17 15.20 -13.07
N GLY A 13 -15.01 15.55 -11.79
CA GLY A 13 -13.95 15.02 -10.96
C GLY A 13 -14.05 13.50 -10.78
N ASP A 14 -15.27 12.98 -10.62
CA ASP A 14 -15.52 11.54 -10.53
C ASP A 14 -15.13 10.84 -11.83
N GLU A 15 -15.53 11.38 -12.97
CA GLU A 15 -15.14 10.87 -14.29
C GLU A 15 -13.61 10.81 -14.44
N TYR A 16 -12.89 11.86 -14.03
CA TYR A 16 -11.43 11.89 -14.12
C TYR A 16 -10.76 10.90 -13.17
N LEU A 17 -11.31 10.68 -11.96
CA LEU A 17 -10.81 9.67 -11.04
C LEU A 17 -10.98 8.25 -11.59
N LEU A 18 -12.15 7.95 -12.16
CA LEU A 18 -12.41 6.62 -12.73
C LEU A 18 -11.51 6.36 -13.94
N ASN A 19 -11.32 7.34 -14.82
CA ASN A 19 -10.37 7.19 -15.92
C ASN A 19 -8.93 6.98 -15.40
N LEU A 20 -8.48 7.81 -14.47
CA LEU A 20 -7.14 7.73 -13.90
C LEU A 20 -6.81 6.38 -13.26
N PHE A 21 -7.76 5.78 -12.53
CA PHE A 21 -7.49 4.61 -11.69
C PHE A 21 -8.06 3.29 -12.21
N LEU A 22 -9.04 3.31 -13.12
CA LEU A 22 -9.77 2.11 -13.55
C LEU A 22 -9.70 1.82 -15.05
N THR A 23 -8.91 2.58 -15.81
CA THR A 23 -8.70 2.34 -17.24
C THR A 23 -7.22 2.11 -17.52
N ASP A 24 -6.91 1.22 -18.47
CA ASP A 24 -5.53 0.93 -18.87
C ASP A 24 -4.83 2.19 -19.39
N GLU A 25 -5.54 3.04 -20.14
CA GLU A 25 -5.02 4.30 -20.66
C GLU A 25 -4.67 5.27 -19.52
N GLY A 26 -5.54 5.42 -18.53
CA GLY A 26 -5.28 6.31 -17.40
C GLY A 26 -4.18 5.81 -16.46
N ILE A 27 -4.07 4.49 -16.29
CA ILE A 27 -2.97 3.87 -15.51
C ILE A 27 -1.64 4.04 -16.25
N ALA A 28 -1.63 3.89 -17.57
CA ALA A 28 -0.43 4.03 -18.40
C ALA A 28 0.03 5.50 -18.56
N ASP A 29 -0.91 6.45 -18.68
CA ASP A 29 -0.62 7.89 -18.77
C ASP A 29 -1.46 8.73 -17.77
N PRO A 30 -1.10 8.71 -16.48
CA PRO A 30 -1.87 9.37 -15.44
C PRO A 30 -1.70 10.90 -15.45
N ALA A 31 -0.66 11.43 -16.11
CA ALA A 31 -0.32 12.85 -16.08
C ALA A 31 -1.42 13.73 -16.68
N ILE A 32 -2.08 13.24 -17.74
CA ILE A 32 -3.20 13.92 -18.40
C ILE A 32 -4.36 14.10 -17.42
N TRP A 33 -4.74 13.04 -16.71
CA TRP A 33 -5.86 13.06 -15.77
C TRP A 33 -5.56 13.89 -14.53
N TYR A 34 -4.33 13.81 -13.99
CA TYR A 34 -3.92 14.71 -12.92
C TYR A 34 -3.97 16.19 -13.33
N LYS A 35 -3.63 16.52 -14.59
CA LYS A 35 -3.76 17.89 -15.10
C LYS A 35 -5.22 18.34 -15.17
N LYS A 36 -6.11 17.52 -15.73
CA LYS A 36 -7.55 17.80 -15.78
C LYS A 36 -8.13 18.02 -14.38
N LEU A 37 -7.79 17.16 -13.41
CA LEU A 37 -8.18 17.33 -12.01
C LEU A 37 -7.71 18.67 -11.45
N ARG A 38 -6.44 19.07 -11.62
CA ARG A 38 -5.92 20.34 -11.08
C ARG A 38 -6.54 21.60 -11.70
N ASP A 39 -6.90 21.53 -12.98
CA ASP A 39 -7.39 22.67 -13.75
C ASP A 39 -8.91 22.83 -13.63
N GLU A 40 -9.66 21.73 -13.71
CA GLU A 40 -11.12 21.75 -13.83
C GLU A 40 -11.85 21.31 -12.55
N SER A 41 -11.23 20.50 -11.69
CA SER A 41 -11.85 19.99 -10.44
C SER A 41 -10.82 19.86 -9.31
N PRO A 42 -10.17 20.97 -8.90
CA PRO A 42 -9.02 20.93 -7.99
C PRO A 42 -9.36 20.48 -6.57
N VAL A 43 -10.57 20.85 -6.13
CA VAL A 43 -11.19 20.47 -4.86
C VAL A 43 -12.66 20.21 -5.17
N PHE A 44 -13.13 18.99 -4.97
CA PHE A 44 -14.53 18.63 -5.20
C PHE A 44 -14.98 17.55 -4.23
N ARG A 45 -16.29 17.52 -3.98
CA ARG A 45 -16.93 16.40 -3.29
C ARG A 45 -17.33 15.37 -4.36
N SER A 46 -16.78 14.18 -4.25
CA SER A 46 -17.11 13.02 -5.08
C SER A 46 -18.50 12.50 -4.74
N SER A 47 -19.14 11.79 -5.67
CA SER A 47 -20.40 11.07 -5.41
C SER A 47 -20.29 10.00 -4.30
N SER A 48 -19.07 9.55 -3.97
CA SER A 48 -18.79 8.75 -2.77
C SER A 48 -18.92 9.54 -1.45
N GLY A 49 -19.12 10.86 -1.51
CA GLY A 49 -19.15 11.77 -0.37
C GLY A 49 -17.77 12.25 0.09
N ALA A 50 -16.68 11.63 -0.40
CA ALA A 50 -15.32 12.03 -0.10
C ALA A 50 -14.94 13.37 -0.75
N ILE A 51 -14.05 14.13 -0.11
CA ILE A 51 -13.48 15.35 -0.71
C ILE A 51 -12.13 15.00 -1.31
N PHE A 52 -12.00 15.20 -2.62
CA PHE A 52 -10.75 14.98 -3.35
C PHE A 52 -10.01 16.30 -3.55
N LEU A 53 -8.68 16.24 -3.41
CA LEU A 53 -7.76 17.35 -3.57
C LEU A 53 -6.68 16.95 -4.58
N SER A 54 -6.39 17.79 -5.56
CA SER A 54 -5.40 17.47 -6.60
C SER A 54 -4.26 18.48 -6.72
N ARG A 55 -4.39 19.67 -6.11
CA ARG A 55 -3.32 20.67 -6.09
C ARG A 55 -2.37 20.42 -4.92
N TYR A 56 -1.09 20.67 -5.17
CA TYR A 56 -0.03 20.48 -4.18
C TYR A 56 -0.31 21.22 -2.86
N GLU A 57 -0.71 22.49 -2.91
CA GLU A 57 -0.94 23.28 -1.70
C GLU A 57 -2.13 22.77 -0.87
N ASP A 58 -3.19 22.29 -1.52
CA ASP A 58 -4.37 21.73 -0.84
C ASP A 58 -3.99 20.42 -0.12
N CYS A 59 -3.29 19.52 -0.82
CA CYS A 59 -2.78 18.28 -0.23
C CYS A 59 -1.81 18.56 0.93
N ARG A 60 -0.89 19.51 0.74
CA ARG A 60 0.11 19.90 1.74
C ARG A 60 -0.55 20.50 2.99
N MET A 61 -1.59 21.31 2.82
CA MET A 61 -2.37 21.84 3.94
C MET A 61 -2.96 20.70 4.78
N VAL A 62 -3.63 19.74 4.12
CA VAL A 62 -4.24 18.58 4.81
C VAL A 62 -3.20 17.73 5.53
N PHE A 63 -2.07 17.41 4.90
CA PHE A 63 -1.01 16.62 5.54
C PHE A 63 -0.33 17.31 6.74
N ARG A 64 -0.51 18.63 6.91
CA ARG A 64 0.08 19.40 8.02
C ARG A 64 -0.92 19.76 9.12
N ASP A 65 -2.21 19.59 8.88
CA ASP A 65 -3.24 19.90 9.86
C ASP A 65 -3.47 18.71 10.80
N ASN A 66 -2.93 18.80 12.02
CA ASN A 66 -3.05 17.73 13.03
C ASN A 66 -4.49 17.50 13.53
N ARG A 67 -5.46 18.33 13.12
CA ARG A 67 -6.89 18.07 13.38
C ARG A 67 -7.46 17.01 12.42
N LEU A 68 -6.79 16.77 11.30
CA LEU A 68 -7.14 15.76 10.32
C LEU A 68 -6.34 14.48 10.60
N GLY A 69 -6.93 13.33 10.29
CA GLY A 69 -6.33 12.03 10.54
C GLY A 69 -6.88 10.97 9.60
N LYS A 70 -6.46 9.74 9.81
CA LYS A 70 -6.99 8.57 9.12
C LYS A 70 -8.43 8.33 9.52
N ASP A 71 -9.28 8.24 8.50
CA ASP A 71 -10.63 7.71 8.63
C ASP A 71 -10.58 6.21 8.32
N ASN A 72 -10.89 5.39 9.33
CA ASN A 72 -10.86 3.93 9.21
C ASN A 72 -12.28 3.34 9.08
N ARG A 73 -13.31 4.16 8.84
CA ARG A 73 -14.70 3.70 8.77
C ARG A 73 -14.96 2.70 7.64
N GLU A 74 -14.16 2.74 6.57
CA GLU A 74 -14.23 1.79 5.44
C GLU A 74 -13.21 0.64 5.56
N GLY A 75 -12.56 0.50 6.72
CA GLY A 75 -11.49 -0.46 6.93
C GLY A 75 -10.16 -0.07 6.24
N PRO A 76 -9.09 -0.84 6.46
CA PRO A 76 -7.80 -0.59 5.83
C PRO A 76 -7.87 -0.90 4.32
N GLY A 77 -7.51 0.07 3.48
CA GLY A 77 -7.37 -0.13 2.02
C GLY A 77 -8.62 0.15 1.18
N GLY A 78 -9.59 0.91 1.69
CA GLY A 78 -10.65 1.50 0.87
C GLY A 78 -10.11 2.67 0.05
N THR A 79 -10.27 2.62 -1.27
CA THR A 79 -10.11 3.80 -2.11
C THR A 79 -11.48 4.46 -2.16
N ALA A 80 -11.63 5.68 -1.64
CA ALA A 80 -12.91 6.40 -1.60
C ALA A 80 -13.39 6.83 -2.99
N LEU A 81 -13.01 6.09 -4.03
CA LEU A 81 -13.34 6.29 -5.42
C LEU A 81 -14.85 6.10 -5.62
N PRO A 82 -15.46 6.90 -6.50
CA PRO A 82 -16.89 6.83 -6.83
C PRO A 82 -17.20 5.63 -7.74
N ARG A 83 -16.90 4.41 -7.30
CA ARG A 83 -17.13 3.19 -8.07
C ARG A 83 -18.18 2.31 -7.42
N GLU A 84 -18.94 1.61 -8.25
CA GLU A 84 -19.74 0.48 -7.77
C GLU A 84 -18.80 -0.70 -7.45
N GLU A 85 -19.08 -1.36 -6.34
CA GLU A 85 -18.40 -2.58 -5.93
C GLU A 85 -19.43 -3.70 -5.84
N SER A 86 -19.04 -4.92 -6.23
CA SER A 86 -19.92 -6.07 -6.10
C SER A 86 -20.24 -6.34 -4.63
N GLU A 87 -21.45 -6.83 -4.36
CA GLU A 87 -21.89 -7.14 -3.00
C GLU A 87 -20.95 -8.14 -2.31
N GLU A 88 -20.39 -9.09 -3.06
CA GLU A 88 -19.44 -10.10 -2.58
C GLU A 88 -18.12 -9.47 -2.11
N VAL A 89 -17.56 -8.53 -2.88
CA VAL A 89 -16.31 -7.84 -2.51
C VAL A 89 -16.54 -6.97 -1.27
N ARG A 90 -17.65 -6.23 -1.24
CA ARG A 90 -18.03 -5.41 -0.09
C ARG A 90 -18.19 -6.25 1.18
N ALA A 91 -18.96 -7.33 1.11
CA ALA A 91 -19.16 -8.24 2.25
C ALA A 91 -17.84 -8.86 2.74
N TYR A 92 -16.94 -9.21 1.81
CA TYR A 92 -15.63 -9.75 2.16
C TYR A 92 -14.73 -8.71 2.85
N ARG A 93 -14.72 -7.45 2.39
CA ARG A 93 -14.00 -6.34 3.04
C ARG A 93 -14.52 -6.09 4.46
N GLU A 94 -15.83 -6.08 4.65
CA GLU A 94 -16.46 -5.94 5.97
C GLU A 94 -16.02 -7.08 6.91
N GLN A 95 -15.99 -8.32 6.42
CA GLN A 95 -15.51 -9.49 7.17
C GLN A 95 -14.03 -9.34 7.57
N ILE A 96 -13.15 -8.93 6.65
CA ILE A 96 -11.72 -8.71 6.96
C ILE A 96 -11.57 -7.60 8.00
N SER A 97 -12.31 -6.50 7.85
CA SER A 97 -12.26 -5.37 8.78
C SER A 97 -12.67 -5.79 10.19
N ALA A 98 -13.74 -6.60 10.31
CA ALA A 98 -14.21 -7.15 11.59
C ALA A 98 -13.19 -8.13 12.20
N ASN A 99 -12.53 -8.96 11.40
CA ASN A 99 -11.51 -9.89 11.90
C ASN A 99 -10.21 -9.19 12.31
N ARG A 100 -9.86 -8.08 11.63
CA ARG A 100 -8.64 -7.31 11.93
C ARG A 100 -8.75 -6.46 13.19
N SER A 101 -9.94 -6.15 13.71
CA SER A 101 -10.07 -5.39 14.96
C SER A 101 -9.50 -6.09 16.19
N ASP A 102 -9.29 -7.42 16.12
CA ASP A 102 -8.61 -8.21 17.16
C ASP A 102 -7.08 -8.25 17.00
N SER A 103 -6.55 -7.79 15.86
CA SER A 103 -5.11 -7.72 15.57
C SER A 103 -4.60 -6.27 15.68
N SER A 104 -3.39 -6.06 16.20
CA SER A 104 -2.80 -4.71 16.27
C SER A 104 -2.62 -4.16 14.85
N PRO A 105 -3.32 -3.08 14.46
CA PRO A 105 -3.27 -2.58 13.09
C PRO A 105 -1.88 -1.99 12.79
N SER A 106 -1.46 -2.11 11.53
CA SER A 106 -0.26 -1.41 11.04
C SER A 106 -0.35 0.09 11.37
N MET A 107 0.79 0.71 11.70
CA MET A 107 0.85 2.15 11.95
C MET A 107 0.31 2.99 10.78
N LEU A 108 0.29 2.44 9.56
CA LEU A 108 -0.29 3.06 8.36
C LEU A 108 -1.76 3.46 8.53
N PHE A 109 -2.50 2.76 9.40
CA PHE A 109 -3.93 2.95 9.64
C PHE A 109 -4.22 3.51 11.04
N LEU A 110 -3.24 4.09 11.72
CA LEU A 110 -3.42 4.63 13.06
C LEU A 110 -3.28 6.16 13.07
N ASN A 111 -3.96 6.77 14.04
CA ASN A 111 -3.77 8.17 14.41
C ASN A 111 -2.91 8.27 15.68
N PRO A 112 -2.33 9.44 16.01
CA PRO A 112 -1.76 9.68 17.33
C PRO A 112 -2.78 9.40 18.45
N PRO A 113 -2.35 8.89 19.61
CA PRO A 113 -0.94 8.67 20.01
C PRO A 113 -0.34 7.35 19.51
N ASP A 114 -1.13 6.36 19.11
CA ASP A 114 -0.63 5.02 18.76
C ASP A 114 0.26 5.01 17.53
N HIS A 115 -0.09 5.77 16.49
CA HIS A 115 0.80 5.96 15.34
C HIS A 115 2.17 6.51 15.77
N THR A 116 2.20 7.54 16.62
CA THR A 116 3.45 8.16 17.09
C THR A 116 4.29 7.18 17.89
N ARG A 117 3.65 6.38 18.76
CA ARG A 117 4.29 5.33 19.56
C ARG A 117 4.94 4.26 18.68
N LEU A 118 4.20 3.69 17.72
CA LEU A 118 4.74 2.65 16.83
C LEU A 118 5.81 3.20 15.88
N ARG A 119 5.59 4.39 15.30
CA ARG A 119 6.57 5.05 14.43
C ARG A 119 7.89 5.31 15.16
N GLY A 120 7.85 5.65 16.44
CA GLY A 120 9.04 5.86 17.27
C GLY A 120 9.91 4.60 17.46
N LEU A 121 9.32 3.41 17.35
CA LEU A 121 10.06 2.14 17.36
C LEU A 121 10.68 1.88 15.99
N VAL A 122 9.86 1.94 14.92
CA VAL A 122 10.27 1.64 13.55
C VAL A 122 11.34 2.61 13.04
N SER A 123 11.23 3.90 13.33
CA SER A 123 12.14 4.93 12.79
C SER A 123 13.61 4.73 13.19
N ARG A 124 13.89 3.96 14.25
CA ARG A 124 15.26 3.62 14.66
C ARG A 124 15.99 2.77 13.62
N ALA A 125 15.25 1.96 12.86
CA ALA A 125 15.80 1.18 11.75
C ALA A 125 16.08 2.03 10.48
N PHE A 126 15.49 3.24 10.39
CA PHE A 126 15.57 4.11 9.21
C PHE A 126 16.34 5.42 9.46
N THR A 127 17.30 5.41 10.38
CA THR A 127 18.18 6.58 10.58
C THR A 127 19.10 6.78 9.37
N PRO A 128 19.55 8.02 9.06
CA PRO A 128 20.46 8.26 7.93
C PRO A 128 21.71 7.38 7.95
N ARG A 129 22.29 7.17 9.15
CA ARG A 129 23.44 6.28 9.32
C ARG A 129 23.12 4.82 9.01
N ARG A 130 21.94 4.32 9.40
CA ARG A 130 21.53 2.94 9.13
C ARG A 130 21.26 2.74 7.64
N VAL A 131 20.57 3.69 7.01
CA VAL A 131 20.33 3.70 5.56
C VAL A 131 21.66 3.72 4.80
N GLU A 132 22.61 4.57 5.19
CA GLU A 132 23.93 4.62 4.54
C GLU A 132 24.71 3.30 4.69
N SER A 133 24.60 2.62 5.85
CA SER A 133 25.23 1.30 6.03
C SER A 133 24.66 0.20 5.13
N MET A 134 23.50 0.42 4.50
CA MET A 134 22.92 -0.52 3.55
C MET A 134 23.49 -0.35 2.14
N ARG A 135 24.27 0.71 1.86
CA ARG A 135 24.80 1.00 0.51
C ARG A 135 25.54 -0.20 -0.08
N ASP A 136 26.46 -0.79 0.67
CA ASP A 136 27.29 -1.90 0.18
C ASP A 136 26.46 -3.15 -0.07
N SER A 137 25.54 -3.50 0.86
CA SER A 137 24.62 -4.63 0.68
C SER A 137 23.68 -4.44 -0.52
N ILE A 138 23.10 -3.24 -0.70
CA ILE A 138 22.26 -2.94 -1.88
C ILE A 138 23.09 -3.04 -3.16
N LYS A 139 24.35 -2.58 -3.13
CA LYS A 139 25.26 -2.69 -4.27
C LYS A 139 25.52 -4.16 -4.61
N GLU A 140 25.87 -4.99 -3.63
CA GLU A 140 26.08 -6.43 -3.81
C GLU A 140 24.83 -7.11 -4.40
N LEU A 141 23.65 -6.85 -3.83
CA LEU A 141 22.38 -7.38 -4.35
C LEU A 141 22.10 -6.94 -5.79
N THR A 142 22.49 -5.72 -6.15
CA THR A 142 22.34 -5.21 -7.51
C THR A 142 23.33 -5.88 -8.46
N GLU A 143 24.59 -6.07 -8.03
CA GLU A 143 25.61 -6.79 -8.80
C GLU A 143 25.18 -8.24 -9.06
N ASP A 144 24.70 -8.95 -8.04
CA ASP A 144 24.15 -10.31 -8.18
C ASP A 144 22.99 -10.37 -9.20
N CYS A 145 22.10 -9.38 -9.19
CA CYS A 145 21.03 -9.27 -10.19
C CYS A 145 21.58 -9.07 -11.62
N LEU A 146 22.62 -8.24 -11.78
CA LEU A 146 23.18 -7.87 -13.08
C LEU A 146 24.13 -8.92 -13.66
N ASP A 147 24.85 -9.68 -12.83
CA ASP A 147 25.75 -10.75 -13.29
C ASP A 147 24.96 -11.83 -14.04
N ASN A 148 23.76 -12.17 -13.57
CA ASN A 148 22.84 -13.08 -14.26
C ASN A 148 22.43 -12.57 -15.66
N LEU A 149 22.32 -11.25 -15.84
CA LEU A 149 22.01 -10.65 -17.14
C LEU A 149 23.21 -10.70 -18.10
N ALA A 150 24.42 -10.48 -17.58
CA ALA A 150 25.64 -10.49 -18.37
C ALA A 150 25.89 -11.85 -19.05
N ASP A 151 25.50 -12.95 -18.39
CA ASP A 151 25.62 -14.31 -18.93
C ASP A 151 24.62 -14.61 -20.06
N VAL A 152 23.42 -14.01 -20.03
CA VAL A 152 22.35 -14.23 -21.04
C VAL A 152 22.48 -13.24 -22.22
N GLY A 153 23.01 -12.03 -21.97
CA GLY A 153 23.22 -10.99 -22.98
C GLY A 153 21.98 -10.14 -23.31
N GLU A 154 20.79 -10.56 -22.86
CA GLU A 154 19.52 -9.84 -22.94
C GLU A 154 18.61 -10.23 -21.77
N GLY A 155 17.63 -9.39 -21.42
CA GLY A 155 16.67 -9.69 -20.35
C GLY A 155 15.72 -8.54 -20.04
N ASP A 156 14.67 -8.85 -19.27
CA ASP A 156 13.69 -7.88 -18.80
C ASP A 156 14.14 -7.28 -17.45
N ALA A 157 14.33 -5.96 -17.41
CA ALA A 157 14.76 -5.26 -16.21
C ALA A 157 13.79 -5.43 -15.02
N MET A 158 12.49 -5.58 -15.27
CA MET A 158 11.49 -5.83 -14.22
C MET A 158 11.62 -7.23 -13.63
N GLU A 159 11.90 -8.24 -14.45
CA GLU A 159 12.15 -9.60 -13.95
C GLU A 159 13.42 -9.65 -13.07
N ILE A 160 14.46 -8.91 -13.48
CA ILE A 160 15.76 -8.93 -12.83
C ILE A 160 15.78 -8.07 -11.55
N LEU A 161 15.27 -6.84 -11.63
CA LEU A 161 15.40 -5.83 -10.56
C LEU A 161 14.11 -5.61 -9.77
N GLY A 162 12.96 -6.09 -10.23
CA GLY A 162 11.66 -5.76 -9.66
C GLY A 162 11.50 -6.13 -8.18
N PHE A 163 12.22 -7.16 -7.72
CA PHE A 163 12.21 -7.60 -6.32
C PHE A 163 13.40 -7.13 -5.50
N LEU A 164 14.36 -6.40 -6.09
CA LEU A 164 15.47 -5.82 -5.33
C LEU A 164 14.97 -4.99 -4.12
N PRO A 165 13.94 -4.12 -4.23
CA PRO A 165 13.43 -3.39 -3.07
C PRO A 165 12.84 -4.31 -1.98
N VAL A 166 12.18 -5.41 -2.37
CA VAL A 166 11.60 -6.38 -1.43
C VAL A 166 12.71 -7.09 -0.66
N ASN A 167 13.77 -7.48 -1.35
CA ASN A 167 14.96 -8.11 -0.76
C ASN A 167 15.67 -7.18 0.23
N VAL A 168 15.83 -5.91 -0.13
CA VAL A 168 16.43 -4.88 0.72
C VAL A 168 15.62 -4.67 2.01
N ILE A 169 14.29 -4.64 1.91
CA ILE A 169 13.43 -4.57 3.10
C ILE A 169 13.47 -5.88 3.89
N GLY A 170 13.51 -7.03 3.23
CA GLY A 170 13.68 -8.36 3.84
C GLY A 170 14.92 -8.41 4.73
N GLU A 171 16.06 -7.91 4.23
CA GLU A 171 17.29 -7.79 5.02
C GLU A 171 17.11 -6.85 6.22
N LEU A 172 16.45 -5.71 6.03
CA LEU A 172 16.22 -4.72 7.09
C LEU A 172 15.33 -5.26 8.22
N VAL A 173 14.30 -6.05 7.88
CA VAL A 173 13.37 -6.65 8.86
C VAL A 173 13.85 -8.02 9.38
N GLY A 174 15.00 -8.50 8.89
CA GLY A 174 15.68 -9.69 9.40
C GLY A 174 15.19 -11.02 8.83
N VAL A 175 14.53 -11.02 7.67
CA VAL A 175 14.17 -12.23 6.91
C VAL A 175 15.45 -12.84 6.33
N PRO A 176 15.77 -14.11 6.62
CA PRO A 176 16.91 -14.81 6.02
C PRO A 176 16.85 -14.82 4.50
N ARG A 177 18.00 -14.68 3.83
CA ARG A 177 18.09 -14.70 2.36
C ARG A 177 17.52 -15.97 1.73
N SER A 178 17.58 -17.11 2.43
CA SER A 178 17.00 -18.39 2.00
C SER A 178 15.49 -18.34 1.79
N ASP A 179 14.81 -17.41 2.47
CA ASP A 179 13.36 -17.35 2.51
C ASP A 179 12.81 -16.28 1.55
N TRP A 180 13.67 -15.51 0.88
CA TRP A 180 13.25 -14.42 0.01
C TRP A 180 12.37 -14.90 -1.15
N GLU A 181 12.76 -16.01 -1.82
CA GLU A 181 11.95 -16.60 -2.89
C GLU A 181 10.57 -17.06 -2.40
N TYR A 182 10.48 -17.55 -1.16
CA TYR A 182 9.21 -17.91 -0.54
C TYR A 182 8.32 -16.68 -0.30
N PHE A 183 8.91 -15.54 0.05
CA PHE A 183 8.17 -14.30 0.29
C PHE A 183 7.66 -13.60 -0.97
N ARG A 184 8.31 -13.78 -2.13
CA ARG A 184 7.94 -13.09 -3.37
C ARG A 184 6.45 -13.19 -3.72
N PRO A 185 5.84 -14.39 -3.85
CA PRO A 185 4.43 -14.50 -4.17
C PRO A 185 3.52 -13.94 -3.06
N LEU A 186 3.93 -14.04 -1.79
CA LEU A 186 3.16 -13.50 -0.65
C LEU A 186 3.10 -11.98 -0.69
N VAL A 187 4.23 -11.32 -0.99
CA VAL A 187 4.29 -9.86 -1.12
C VAL A 187 3.47 -9.38 -2.32
N THR A 188 3.59 -10.05 -3.47
CA THR A 188 2.80 -9.75 -4.68
C THR A 188 1.30 -9.90 -4.42
N ALA A 189 0.86 -10.96 -3.74
CA ALA A 189 -0.55 -11.10 -3.38
C ALA A 189 -0.99 -10.06 -2.34
N GLY A 190 -0.13 -9.75 -1.36
CA GLY A 190 -0.41 -8.81 -0.28
C GLY A 190 -0.76 -7.39 -0.78
N VAL A 191 -0.04 -6.90 -1.80
CA VAL A 191 -0.25 -5.53 -2.33
C VAL A 191 -1.61 -5.33 -2.99
N ALA A 192 -2.28 -6.40 -3.44
CA ALA A 192 -3.58 -6.29 -4.11
C ALA A 192 -4.66 -5.62 -3.24
N SER A 193 -4.56 -5.72 -1.91
CA SER A 193 -5.47 -5.03 -0.98
C SER A 193 -5.36 -3.49 -1.02
N LEU A 194 -4.29 -2.95 -1.63
CA LEU A 194 -4.03 -1.51 -1.78
C LEU A 194 -4.45 -0.99 -3.17
N GLU A 195 -4.81 -1.87 -4.10
CA GLU A 195 -5.21 -1.51 -5.45
C GLU A 195 -6.55 -0.76 -5.48
N ALA A 196 -6.78 0.00 -6.54
CA ALA A 196 -7.99 0.82 -6.68
C ALA A 196 -9.27 -0.02 -6.73
N ALA A 197 -9.23 -1.16 -7.41
CA ALA A 197 -10.37 -2.05 -7.60
C ALA A 197 -9.93 -3.52 -7.70
N PRO A 198 -9.45 -4.13 -6.60
CA PRO A 198 -9.09 -5.53 -6.61
C PRO A 198 -10.33 -6.42 -6.77
N SER A 199 -10.16 -7.51 -7.49
CA SER A 199 -11.14 -8.60 -7.57
C SER A 199 -11.27 -9.33 -6.23
N LEU A 200 -12.36 -10.09 -6.09
CA LEU A 200 -12.59 -10.91 -4.90
C LEU A 200 -11.47 -11.94 -4.68
N GLU A 201 -10.97 -12.56 -5.75
CA GLU A 201 -9.91 -13.55 -5.66
C GLU A 201 -8.56 -12.94 -5.26
N GLU A 202 -8.24 -11.74 -5.76
CA GLU A 202 -7.07 -10.99 -5.32
C GLU A 202 -7.14 -10.60 -3.84
N LEU A 203 -8.32 -10.18 -3.35
CA LEU A 203 -8.50 -9.89 -1.92
C LEU A 203 -8.38 -11.15 -1.05
N LYS A 204 -8.89 -12.29 -1.50
CA LYS A 204 -8.73 -13.57 -0.79
C LYS A 204 -7.27 -14.00 -0.75
N ALA A 205 -6.57 -13.93 -1.87
CA ALA A 205 -5.14 -14.21 -1.95
C ALA A 205 -4.33 -13.28 -1.05
N SER A 206 -4.63 -11.98 -1.06
CA SER A 206 -4.02 -10.99 -0.17
C SER A 206 -4.23 -11.33 1.31
N THR A 207 -5.45 -11.73 1.68
CA THR A 207 -5.78 -12.11 3.07
C THR A 207 -5.05 -13.38 3.52
N ALA A 208 -4.98 -14.38 2.64
CA ALA A 208 -4.21 -15.60 2.89
C ALA A 208 -2.71 -15.27 3.06
N ALA A 209 -2.15 -14.46 2.16
CA ALA A 209 -0.75 -14.03 2.24
C ALA A 209 -0.44 -13.27 3.53
N PHE A 210 -1.30 -12.34 3.97
CA PHE A 210 -1.10 -11.65 5.24
C PHE A 210 -1.18 -12.57 6.45
N THR A 211 -2.05 -13.58 6.42
CA THR A 211 -2.12 -14.61 7.48
C THR A 211 -0.81 -15.38 7.56
N GLU A 212 -0.34 -15.89 6.42
CA GLU A 212 0.89 -16.68 6.32
C GLU A 212 2.14 -15.87 6.69
N MET A 213 2.26 -14.63 6.20
CA MET A 213 3.33 -13.73 6.62
C MET A 213 3.27 -13.44 8.12
N GLY A 214 2.07 -13.27 8.69
CA GLY A 214 1.87 -13.07 10.13
C GLY A 214 2.34 -14.26 10.97
N GLU A 215 2.03 -15.48 10.54
CA GLU A 215 2.50 -16.72 11.16
C GLU A 215 4.02 -16.84 11.07
N TYR A 216 4.60 -16.60 9.90
CA TYR A 216 6.05 -16.59 9.70
C TYR A 216 6.74 -15.59 10.63
N PHE A 217 6.30 -14.32 10.65
CA PHE A 217 6.94 -13.31 11.47
C PHE A 217 6.75 -13.59 12.96
N THR A 218 5.64 -14.21 13.36
CA THR A 218 5.44 -14.66 14.75
C THR A 218 6.47 -15.73 15.11
N ALA A 219 6.70 -16.73 14.25
CA ALA A 219 7.71 -17.76 14.47
C ALA A 219 9.13 -17.18 14.50
N LEU A 220 9.47 -16.29 13.56
CA LEU A 220 10.76 -15.61 13.51
C LEU A 220 11.02 -14.77 14.77
N LEU A 221 9.99 -14.08 15.29
CA LEU A 221 10.08 -13.33 16.54
C LEU A 221 10.38 -14.24 17.73
N GLU A 222 9.73 -15.40 17.83
CA GLU A 222 10.01 -16.37 18.90
C GLU A 222 11.42 -16.95 18.80
N GLU A 223 11.91 -17.24 17.59
CA GLU A 223 13.30 -17.65 17.38
C GLU A 223 14.29 -16.59 17.84
N ARG A 224 14.07 -15.32 17.45
CA ARG A 224 14.92 -14.18 17.83
C ARG A 224 14.87 -13.88 19.33
N LYS A 225 13.73 -14.08 19.99
CA LYS A 225 13.63 -13.99 21.47
C LYS A 225 14.43 -15.09 22.16
N ALA A 226 14.40 -16.31 21.62
CA ALA A 226 15.14 -17.45 22.16
C ALA A 226 16.66 -17.33 21.91
N ARG A 227 17.07 -16.70 20.80
CA ARG A 227 18.47 -16.47 20.43
C ARG A 227 18.69 -15.01 20.00
N PRO A 228 18.81 -14.07 20.95
CA PRO A 228 19.05 -12.68 20.62
C PRO A 228 20.45 -12.50 20.04
N GLU A 229 20.55 -12.13 18.76
CA GLU A 229 21.79 -11.61 18.18
C GLU A 229 22.00 -10.17 18.69
N ARG A 230 23.19 -9.89 19.23
CA ARG A 230 23.55 -8.57 19.79
C ARG A 230 23.87 -7.55 18.71
#